data_AF-A0A8T0CT25-F1
#
_entry.id   AF-A0A8T0CT25-F1
#
_cell.length_a   1.000
_cell.length_b   1.000
_cell.length_c   1.000
_cell.angle_alpha   90.00
_cell.angle_beta   90.00
_cell.angle_gamma   90.00
#
_symmetry.space_group_name_H-M   'P 1'
#
loop_
_entity.id
_entity.type
_entity.pdbx_description
1 polymer ?
#
loop_
_entity_poly.entity_id
_entity_poly.type
_entity_poly.pdbx_seq_one_letter_code
_entity_poly.pdbx_strand_id
1 'polypeptide(L)'
;MNNLCQWIRSQIMRHDYSIRKFFTTLIKHEEVVVENNLQDKLRKEEYRNYHLVVATLIAAVTFQAGVNPPGGVWQENLRGCITPNHEAGRAIYASDPTAFYVFLAFNTLAFSSSMLLIICHTWTFPFFLEVVVAMISMGITYGASIFAITPKHMKTQSLLSIAAVPAIVRGVILIWNCANPKPEQKPEESVPEPKIRNRTEL
;
A
#
# COMPACT_ATOMS: atom_id res chain seq x y z
N MET A 1 73.45 17.21 -8.10
CA MET A 1 72.52 16.85 -7.01
C MET A 1 71.16 17.55 -7.06
N ASN A 2 71.04 18.77 -7.60
CA ASN A 2 69.78 19.55 -7.55
C ASN A 2 68.62 18.98 -8.39
N ASN A 3 68.91 18.37 -9.54
CA ASN A 3 67.86 17.85 -10.43
C ASN A 3 67.18 16.58 -9.90
N LEU A 4 67.92 15.73 -9.18
CA LEU A 4 67.36 14.51 -8.60
C LEU A 4 66.41 14.85 -7.44
N CYS A 5 66.78 15.81 -6.59
CA CYS A 5 65.94 16.23 -5.46
C CYS A 5 64.65 16.94 -5.93
N GLN A 6 64.75 17.77 -6.98
CA GLN A 6 63.61 18.40 -7.65
C GLN A 6 62.67 17.36 -8.28
N TRP A 7 63.24 16.35 -8.95
CA TRP A 7 62.47 15.28 -9.57
C TRP A 7 61.73 14.43 -8.52
N ILE A 8 62.41 14.04 -7.44
CA ILE A 8 61.80 13.28 -6.33
C ILE A 8 60.67 14.08 -5.68
N ARG A 9 60.85 15.38 -5.42
CA ARG A 9 59.80 16.24 -4.85
C ARG A 9 58.59 16.36 -5.76
N SER A 10 58.79 16.47 -7.07
CA SER A 10 57.70 16.47 -8.06
C SER A 10 56.95 15.14 -8.07
N GLN A 11 57.63 14.01 -7.93
CA GLN A 11 56.98 12.69 -7.89
C GLN A 11 56.16 12.50 -6.61
N ILE A 12 56.69 12.87 -5.45
CA ILE A 12 55.98 12.80 -4.16
C ILE A 12 54.71 13.67 -4.18
N MET A 13 54.82 14.92 -4.65
CA MET A 13 53.67 15.84 -4.73
C MET A 13 52.59 15.32 -5.70
N ARG A 14 52.99 14.67 -6.79
CA ARG A 14 52.06 14.12 -7.79
C ARG A 14 51.32 12.89 -7.26
N HIS A 15 52.01 12.06 -6.48
CA HIS A 15 51.43 10.90 -5.81
C HIS A 15 50.45 11.31 -4.69
N ASP A 16 50.85 12.26 -3.83
CA ASP A 16 49.98 12.79 -2.77
C ASP A 16 48.73 13.48 -3.33
N TYR A 17 48.86 14.23 -4.43
CA TYR A 17 47.72 14.83 -5.12
C TYR A 17 46.77 13.75 -5.68
N SER A 18 47.31 12.71 -6.31
CA SER A 18 46.52 11.61 -6.87
C SER A 18 45.76 10.85 -5.79
N ILE A 19 46.42 10.55 -4.67
CA ILE A 19 45.80 9.89 -3.51
C ILE A 19 44.71 10.77 -2.91
N ARG A 20 45.00 12.04 -2.62
CA ARG A 20 44.00 12.97 -2.06
C ARG A 20 42.79 13.09 -2.97
N LYS A 21 42.99 13.26 -4.28
CA LYS A 21 41.92 13.36 -5.28
C LYS A 21 41.07 12.08 -5.31
N PHE A 22 41.70 10.92 -5.28
CA PHE A 22 41.02 9.64 -5.22
C PHE A 22 40.17 9.51 -3.94
N PHE A 23 40.75 9.75 -2.76
CA PHE A 23 40.02 9.72 -1.49
C PHE A 23 38.86 10.71 -1.44
N THR A 24 39.04 11.95 -1.91
CA THR A 24 37.92 12.92 -1.97
C THR A 24 36.82 12.50 -2.92
N THR A 25 37.16 11.78 -4.01
CA THR A 25 36.17 11.25 -4.96
C THR A 25 35.42 10.07 -4.35
N LEU A 26 36.11 9.19 -3.61
CA LEU A 26 35.49 8.08 -2.90
C LEU A 26 34.54 8.55 -1.80
N ILE A 27 34.98 9.49 -0.96
CA ILE A 27 34.15 10.05 0.12
C ILE A 27 32.91 10.71 -0.47
N LYS A 28 33.07 11.50 -1.55
CA LYS A 28 31.93 12.14 -2.22
C LYS A 28 30.98 11.12 -2.86
N HIS A 29 31.50 10.04 -3.41
CA HIS A 29 30.67 8.96 -3.97
C HIS A 29 29.88 8.25 -2.85
N GLU A 30 30.52 7.98 -1.72
CA GLU A 30 29.87 7.37 -0.56
C GLU A 30 28.77 8.27 0.02
N GLU A 31 29.03 9.57 0.20
CA GLU A 31 28.00 10.53 0.64
C GLU A 31 26.79 10.57 -0.30
N VAL A 32 27.02 10.60 -1.62
CA VAL A 32 25.93 10.59 -2.62
C VAL A 32 25.13 9.28 -2.57
N VAL A 33 25.81 8.14 -2.38
CA VAL A 33 25.13 6.84 -2.22
C VAL A 33 24.30 6.81 -0.94
N VAL A 34 24.82 7.35 0.18
CA VAL A 34 24.08 7.43 1.45
C VAL A 34 22.86 8.33 1.33
N GLU A 35 23.00 9.51 0.72
CA GLU A 35 21.89 10.46 0.52
C GLU A 35 20.80 9.84 -0.37
N ASN A 36 21.17 9.22 -1.50
CA ASN A 36 20.20 8.57 -2.38
C ASN A 36 19.44 7.43 -1.68
N ASN A 37 20.12 6.62 -0.88
CA ASN A 37 19.49 5.56 -0.10
C ASN A 37 18.54 6.10 0.97
N LEU A 38 18.88 7.22 1.61
CA LEU A 38 18.02 7.88 2.59
C LEU A 38 16.78 8.49 1.93
N GLN A 39 16.96 9.18 0.81
CA GLN A 39 15.87 9.73 0.00
C GLN A 39 14.90 8.63 -0.47
N ASP A 40 15.41 7.48 -0.90
CA ASP A 40 14.57 6.35 -1.30
C ASP A 40 13.81 5.72 -0.12
N LYS A 41 14.40 5.68 1.08
CA LYS A 41 13.70 5.25 2.30
C LYS A 41 12.60 6.24 2.67
N LEU A 42 12.89 7.53 2.71
CA LEU A 42 11.94 8.59 3.02
C LEU A 42 10.76 8.58 2.04
N ARG A 43 11.04 8.53 0.74
CA ARG A 43 10.01 8.46 -0.30
C ARG A 43 9.10 7.24 -0.12
N LYS A 44 9.66 6.07 0.21
CA LYS A 44 8.85 4.86 0.50
C LYS A 44 7.94 5.08 1.70
N GLU A 45 8.41 5.70 2.77
CA GLU A 45 7.59 6.02 3.93
C GLU A 45 6.49 7.06 3.63
N GLU A 46 6.78 8.08 2.83
CA GLU A 46 5.78 9.06 2.40
C GLU A 46 4.66 8.43 1.59
N TYR A 47 4.97 7.60 0.58
CA TYR A 47 3.95 6.90 -0.20
C TYR A 47 3.09 5.98 0.66
N ARG A 48 3.74 5.31 1.62
CA ARG A 48 3.08 4.45 2.60
C ARG A 48 2.07 5.23 3.45
N ASN A 49 2.49 6.38 3.99
CA ASN A 49 1.65 7.25 4.80
C ASN A 49 0.50 7.85 3.99
N TYR A 50 0.77 8.32 2.77
CA TYR A 50 -0.25 8.85 1.86
C TYR A 50 -1.34 7.81 1.58
N HIS A 51 -0.96 6.57 1.24
CA HIS A 51 -1.93 5.50 1.02
C HIS A 51 -2.75 5.15 2.26
N LEU A 52 -2.15 5.18 3.46
CA LEU A 52 -2.87 4.91 4.71
C LEU A 52 -3.93 6.00 4.98
N VAL A 53 -3.59 7.26 4.76
CA VAL A 53 -4.53 8.38 4.88
C VAL A 53 -5.67 8.24 3.88
N VAL A 54 -5.36 7.99 2.61
CA VAL A 54 -6.37 7.79 1.56
C VAL A 54 -7.27 6.59 1.87
N ALA A 55 -6.71 5.47 2.31
CA ALA A 55 -7.47 4.28 2.68
C ALA A 55 -8.43 4.54 3.84
N THR A 56 -7.96 5.24 4.88
CA THR A 56 -8.77 5.61 6.05
C THR A 56 -9.91 6.56 5.65
N LEU A 57 -9.64 7.53 4.78
CA LEU A 57 -10.67 8.45 4.26
C LEU A 57 -11.74 7.69 3.47
N ILE A 58 -11.33 6.79 2.57
CA ILE A 58 -12.28 5.97 1.80
C ILE A 58 -13.11 5.08 2.75
N ALA A 59 -12.48 4.45 3.75
CA ALA A 59 -13.19 3.63 4.75
C ALA A 59 -14.23 4.46 5.51
N ALA A 60 -13.88 5.68 5.92
CA ALA A 60 -14.81 6.59 6.60
C ALA A 60 -15.99 7.00 5.71
N VAL A 61 -15.72 7.43 4.48
CA VAL A 61 -16.74 7.86 3.52
C VAL A 61 -17.69 6.71 3.16
N THR A 62 -17.15 5.52 2.91
CA THR A 62 -17.96 4.33 2.58
C THR A 62 -18.79 3.87 3.76
N PHE A 63 -18.22 3.85 4.98
CA PHE A 63 -18.99 3.54 6.18
C PHE A 63 -20.17 4.50 6.37
N GLN A 64 -19.93 5.82 6.26
CA GLN A 64 -20.98 6.82 6.38
C GLN A 64 -22.09 6.63 5.34
N ALA A 65 -21.71 6.40 4.08
CA ALA A 65 -22.66 6.18 2.99
C ALA A 65 -23.41 4.84 3.09
N GLY A 66 -22.79 3.81 3.68
CA GLY A 66 -23.42 2.50 3.89
C GLY A 66 -24.39 2.49 5.08
N VAL A 67 -24.08 3.20 6.16
CA VAL A 67 -24.97 3.26 7.34
C VAL A 67 -26.07 4.32 7.20
N ASN A 68 -25.85 5.35 6.38
CA ASN A 68 -26.83 6.38 6.05
C ASN A 68 -27.15 6.30 4.55
N PRO A 69 -28.08 5.43 4.12
CA PRO A 69 -28.40 5.30 2.70
C PRO A 69 -28.92 6.62 2.13
N PRO A 70 -28.63 6.93 0.84
CA PRO A 70 -29.19 8.10 0.17
C PRO A 70 -30.71 8.16 0.31
N GLY A 71 -31.26 9.33 0.63
CA GLY A 71 -32.69 9.49 0.90
C GLY A 71 -33.16 8.98 2.26
N GLY A 72 -32.30 8.35 3.05
CA GLY A 72 -32.58 7.90 4.41
C GLY A 72 -33.36 6.58 4.48
N VAL A 73 -33.96 6.35 5.64
CA VAL A 73 -34.78 5.17 5.92
C VAL A 73 -36.22 5.56 6.20
N TRP A 74 -37.15 4.68 5.89
CA TRP A 74 -38.55 4.87 6.26
C TRP A 74 -38.68 4.97 7.78
N GLN A 75 -39.41 5.98 8.26
CA GLN A 75 -39.60 6.22 9.69
C GLN A 75 -40.81 5.46 10.25
N GLU A 76 -41.77 5.12 9.39
CA GLU A 76 -43.00 4.44 9.76
C GLU A 76 -43.27 3.23 8.87
N ASN A 77 -44.08 2.31 9.40
CA ASN A 77 -44.58 1.17 8.64
C ASN A 77 -45.82 1.60 7.86
N LEU A 78 -45.83 1.39 6.54
CA LEU A 78 -47.03 1.59 5.73
C LEU A 78 -47.41 0.28 5.06
N ARG A 79 -48.66 -0.13 5.31
CA ARG A 79 -49.32 -1.23 4.60
C ARG A 79 -50.51 -0.66 3.85
N GLY A 80 -50.30 -0.35 2.58
CA GLY A 80 -51.30 0.28 1.72
C GLY A 80 -51.86 -0.71 0.69
N CYS A 81 -53.13 -0.54 0.31
CA CYS A 81 -53.70 -1.22 -0.86
C CYS A 81 -53.33 -0.55 -2.18
N ILE A 82 -52.92 0.72 -2.15
CA ILE A 82 -52.67 1.58 -3.33
C ILE A 82 -51.17 1.94 -3.45
N THR A 83 -50.48 2.14 -2.34
CA THR A 83 -49.04 2.46 -2.29
C THR A 83 -48.19 1.23 -2.01
N PRO A 84 -46.93 1.19 -2.50
CA PRO A 84 -46.00 0.12 -2.15
C PRO A 84 -45.80 0.02 -0.64
N ASN A 85 -45.88 -1.19 -0.10
CA ASN A 85 -45.64 -1.43 1.32
C ASN A 85 -44.19 -1.09 1.67
N HIS A 86 -44.00 -0.38 2.79
CA HIS A 86 -42.67 -0.12 3.33
C HIS A 86 -42.60 -0.41 4.84
N GLU A 87 -41.43 -0.83 5.29
CA GLU A 87 -41.14 -1.16 6.68
C GLU A 87 -40.17 -0.11 7.24
N ALA A 88 -40.44 0.34 8.46
CA ALA A 88 -39.59 1.29 9.17
C ALA A 88 -38.17 0.72 9.32
N GLY A 89 -37.17 1.59 9.15
CA GLY A 89 -35.75 1.23 9.18
C GLY A 89 -35.21 0.70 7.84
N ARG A 90 -36.05 0.43 6.83
CA ARG A 90 -35.58 0.07 5.49
C ARG A 90 -35.19 1.30 4.69
N ALA A 91 -34.14 1.19 3.88
CA ALA A 91 -33.67 2.26 3.01
C ALA A 91 -34.78 2.68 2.04
N ILE A 92 -35.04 3.99 1.95
CA ILE A 92 -35.95 4.55 0.94
C ILE A 92 -35.39 4.28 -0.46
N TYR A 93 -34.06 4.33 -0.61
CA TYR A 93 -33.38 4.03 -1.87
C TYR A 93 -33.61 2.61 -2.38
N ALA A 94 -33.96 1.65 -1.50
CA ALA A 94 -34.27 0.28 -1.90
C ALA A 94 -35.59 0.17 -2.71
N SER A 95 -36.32 1.27 -2.91
CA SER A 95 -37.46 1.35 -3.82
C SER A 95 -37.02 1.18 -5.29
N ASP A 96 -35.76 1.51 -5.63
CA ASP A 96 -35.11 1.06 -6.86
C ASP A 96 -34.07 -0.02 -6.50
N PRO A 97 -34.46 -1.31 -6.54
CA PRO A 97 -33.61 -2.40 -6.09
C PRO A 97 -32.32 -2.53 -6.93
N THR A 98 -32.37 -2.16 -8.22
CA THR A 98 -31.20 -2.33 -9.11
C THR A 98 -30.15 -1.28 -8.79
N ALA A 99 -30.53 -0.01 -8.75
CA ALA A 99 -29.62 1.08 -8.42
C ALA A 99 -29.06 0.94 -7.00
N PHE A 100 -29.91 0.56 -6.03
CA PHE A 100 -29.52 0.34 -4.65
C PHE A 100 -28.51 -0.80 -4.51
N TYR A 101 -28.71 -1.92 -5.22
CA TYR A 101 -27.78 -3.05 -5.19
C TYR A 101 -26.42 -2.67 -5.77
N VAL A 102 -26.40 -1.99 -6.92
CA VAL A 102 -25.15 -1.52 -7.54
C VAL A 102 -24.40 -0.60 -6.58
N PHE A 103 -25.08 0.38 -6.00
CA PHE A 103 -24.52 1.29 -5.01
C PHE A 103 -23.90 0.53 -3.83
N LEU A 104 -24.66 -0.36 -3.17
CA LEU A 104 -24.17 -1.11 -2.01
C LEU A 104 -23.02 -2.05 -2.35
N ALA A 105 -23.05 -2.67 -3.53
CA ALA A 105 -21.98 -3.56 -3.99
C ALA A 105 -20.65 -2.81 -4.13
N PHE A 106 -20.64 -1.69 -4.87
CA PHE A 106 -19.43 -0.89 -5.05
C PHE A 106 -18.96 -0.23 -3.76
N ASN A 107 -19.89 0.25 -2.93
CA ASN A 107 -19.55 0.84 -1.64
C ASN A 107 -18.88 -0.19 -0.71
N THR A 108 -19.44 -1.41 -0.65
CA THR A 108 -18.90 -2.51 0.15
C THR A 108 -17.54 -2.99 -0.36
N LEU A 109 -17.33 -3.04 -1.69
CA LEU A 109 -16.01 -3.33 -2.27
C LEU A 109 -14.97 -2.28 -1.89
N ALA A 110 -15.33 -1.00 -1.98
CA ALA A 110 -14.43 0.09 -1.62
C ALA A 110 -14.09 0.06 -0.13
N PHE A 111 -15.09 -0.14 0.74
CA PHE A 111 -14.90 -0.29 2.18
C PHE A 111 -13.98 -1.46 2.50
N SER A 112 -14.27 -2.67 1.98
CA SER A 112 -13.47 -3.86 2.30
C SER A 112 -12.05 -3.79 1.73
N SER A 113 -11.87 -3.21 0.54
CA SER A 113 -10.55 -2.95 -0.03
C SER A 113 -9.72 -2.02 0.87
N SER A 114 -10.32 -0.90 1.31
CA SER A 114 -9.66 0.03 2.24
C SER A 114 -9.32 -0.63 3.58
N MET A 115 -10.21 -1.46 4.12
CA MET A 115 -9.92 -2.19 5.36
C MET A 115 -8.68 -3.09 5.23
N LEU A 116 -8.57 -3.84 4.12
CA LEU A 116 -7.41 -4.68 3.87
C LEU A 116 -6.13 -3.87 3.71
N LEU A 117 -6.18 -2.73 3.03
CA LEU A 117 -5.02 -1.85 2.89
C LEU A 117 -4.53 -1.38 4.26
N ILE A 118 -5.44 -0.92 5.12
CA ILE A 118 -5.10 -0.48 6.49
C ILE A 118 -4.48 -1.63 7.29
N ILE A 119 -5.09 -2.81 7.29
CA ILE A 119 -4.60 -3.98 8.04
C ILE A 119 -3.23 -4.44 7.52
N CYS A 120 -3.05 -4.57 6.20
CA CYS A 120 -1.77 -4.94 5.59
C CYS A 120 -0.65 -3.97 5.97
N HIS A 121 -0.97 -2.68 6.04
CA HIS A 121 0.00 -1.65 6.31
C HIS A 121 0.41 -1.57 7.78
N THR A 122 -0.56 -1.78 8.67
CA THR A 122 -0.40 -1.57 10.10
C THR A 122 0.34 -2.72 10.79
N TRP A 123 0.52 -3.86 10.11
CA TRP A 123 1.17 -5.07 10.67
C TRP A 123 2.58 -4.82 11.25
N THR A 124 3.27 -3.76 10.82
CA THR A 124 4.63 -3.43 11.27
C THR A 124 4.69 -2.57 12.53
N PHE A 125 3.54 -2.08 13.04
CA PHE A 125 3.48 -1.14 14.16
C PHE A 125 3.10 -1.82 15.49
N PRO A 126 3.59 -1.32 16.64
CA PRO A 126 3.31 -1.90 17.96
C PRO A 126 1.81 -1.88 18.34
N PHE A 127 1.01 -0.97 17.77
CA PHE A 127 -0.43 -0.84 18.04
C PHE A 127 -1.32 -1.62 17.04
N PHE A 128 -0.76 -2.58 16.31
CA PHE A 128 -1.50 -3.29 15.26
C PHE A 128 -2.74 -4.03 15.77
N LEU A 129 -2.70 -4.62 16.98
CA LEU A 129 -3.83 -5.36 17.53
C LEU A 129 -5.04 -4.45 17.80
N GLU A 130 -4.79 -3.25 18.31
CA GLU A 130 -5.85 -2.27 18.58
C GLU A 130 -6.53 -1.83 17.28
N VAL A 131 -5.73 -1.54 16.25
CA VAL A 131 -6.25 -1.23 14.91
C VAL A 131 -7.02 -2.42 14.34
N VAL A 132 -6.51 -3.65 14.44
CA VAL A 132 -7.22 -4.84 13.94
C VAL A 132 -8.55 -5.04 14.65
N VAL A 133 -8.60 -4.90 15.98
CA VAL A 133 -9.85 -5.02 16.75
C VAL A 133 -10.83 -3.92 16.35
N ALA A 134 -10.37 -2.67 16.19
CA ALA A 134 -11.20 -1.57 15.72
C ALA A 134 -11.75 -1.84 14.30
N MET A 135 -10.91 -2.35 13.40
CA MET A 135 -11.32 -2.69 12.03
C MET A 135 -12.34 -3.83 12.01
N ILE A 136 -12.15 -4.89 12.80
CA ILE A 136 -13.12 -5.99 12.91
C ILE A 136 -14.46 -5.46 13.43
N SER A 137 -14.45 -4.66 14.49
CA SER A 137 -15.65 -4.02 15.04
C SER A 137 -16.36 -3.14 14.00
N MET A 138 -15.61 -2.32 13.27
CA MET A 138 -16.13 -1.46 12.21
C MET A 138 -16.74 -2.29 11.06
N GLY A 139 -16.12 -3.41 10.69
CA GLY A 139 -16.64 -4.33 9.68
C GLY A 139 -17.95 -4.99 10.11
N ILE A 140 -18.04 -5.44 11.37
CA ILE A 140 -19.26 -6.03 11.94
C ILE A 140 -20.40 -5.02 11.97
N THR A 141 -20.14 -3.80 12.44
CA THR A 141 -21.16 -2.74 12.53
C THR A 141 -21.63 -2.30 11.14
N TYR A 142 -20.74 -2.20 10.15
CA TYR A 142 -21.10 -1.95 8.76
C TYR A 142 -22.01 -3.05 8.19
N GLY A 143 -21.62 -4.33 8.37
CA GLY A 143 -22.43 -5.47 7.92
C GLY A 143 -23.81 -5.54 8.58
N ALA A 144 -23.88 -5.28 9.90
CA ALA A 144 -25.13 -5.21 10.64
C ALA A 144 -26.03 -4.08 10.14
N SER A 145 -25.45 -2.91 9.83
CA SER A 145 -26.20 -1.78 9.27
C SER A 145 -26.78 -2.10 7.89
N ILE A 146 -26.00 -2.69 6.98
CA ILE A 146 -26.51 -3.12 5.66
C ILE A 146 -27.66 -4.10 5.83
N PHE A 147 -27.54 -5.06 6.75
CA PHE A 147 -28.60 -6.04 7.02
C PHE A 147 -29.88 -5.38 7.58
N ALA A 148 -29.74 -4.38 8.44
CA ALA A 148 -30.86 -3.63 9.00
C ALA A 148 -31.60 -2.83 7.92
N ILE A 149 -30.89 -2.10 7.06
CA ILE A 149 -31.51 -1.22 6.07
C ILE A 149 -31.98 -1.93 4.80
N THR A 150 -31.40 -3.10 4.47
CA THR A 150 -31.71 -3.81 3.22
C THR A 150 -32.94 -4.71 3.38
N PRO A 151 -33.99 -4.56 2.55
CA PRO A 151 -35.18 -5.38 2.64
C PRO A 151 -34.90 -6.87 2.33
N LYS A 152 -35.61 -7.78 3.02
CA LYS A 152 -35.37 -9.24 3.01
C LYS A 152 -35.44 -9.93 1.64
N HIS A 153 -36.09 -9.31 0.65
CA HIS A 153 -36.20 -9.85 -0.70
C HIS A 153 -34.88 -9.75 -1.48
N MET A 154 -33.96 -8.88 -1.06
CA MET A 154 -32.63 -8.79 -1.66
C MET A 154 -31.68 -9.80 -1.02
N LYS A 155 -30.83 -10.42 -1.84
CA LYS A 155 -29.82 -11.39 -1.39
C LYS A 155 -28.68 -10.68 -0.66
N THR A 156 -28.91 -10.27 0.59
CA THR A 156 -27.91 -9.66 1.47
C THR A 156 -26.64 -10.51 1.62
N GLN A 157 -26.77 -11.83 1.50
CA GLN A 157 -25.65 -12.77 1.46
C GLN A 157 -24.69 -12.51 0.28
N SER A 158 -25.21 -12.14 -0.89
CA SER A 158 -24.38 -11.80 -2.05
C SER A 158 -23.57 -10.52 -1.77
N LEU A 159 -24.14 -9.54 -1.09
CA LEU A 159 -23.41 -8.33 -0.66
C LEU A 159 -22.30 -8.64 0.34
N LEU A 160 -22.53 -9.57 1.28
CA LEU A 160 -21.49 -10.00 2.22
C LEU A 160 -20.37 -10.77 1.49
N SER A 161 -20.71 -11.60 0.50
CA SER A 161 -19.70 -12.31 -0.31
C SER A 161 -18.80 -11.36 -1.11
N ILE A 162 -19.35 -10.21 -1.55
CA ILE A 162 -18.62 -9.16 -2.25
C ILE A 162 -17.52 -8.56 -1.36
N ALA A 163 -17.77 -8.43 -0.05
CA ALA A 163 -16.77 -7.91 0.89
C ALA A 163 -15.48 -8.75 0.91
N ALA A 164 -15.56 -10.06 0.64
CA ALA A 164 -14.40 -10.96 0.62
C ALA A 164 -13.54 -10.86 -0.65
N VAL A 165 -14.05 -10.25 -1.73
CA VAL A 165 -13.38 -10.20 -3.04
C VAL A 165 -11.98 -9.61 -2.97
N PRO A 166 -11.74 -8.45 -2.33
CA PRO A 166 -10.38 -7.88 -2.26
C PRO A 166 -9.38 -8.79 -1.55
N ALA A 167 -9.84 -9.57 -0.55
CA ALA A 167 -8.99 -10.50 0.18
C ALA A 167 -8.61 -11.70 -0.69
N ILE A 168 -9.58 -12.23 -1.44
CA ILE A 168 -9.38 -13.32 -2.40
C ILE A 168 -8.40 -12.89 -3.49
N VAL A 169 -8.61 -11.71 -4.10
CA VAL A 169 -7.71 -11.17 -5.13
C VAL A 169 -6.28 -11.04 -4.59
N ARG A 170 -6.12 -10.52 -3.38
CA ARG A 170 -4.80 -10.42 -2.75
C ARG A 170 -4.18 -11.78 -2.50
N GLY A 171 -4.94 -12.75 -2.01
CA GLY A 171 -4.50 -14.12 -1.82
C GLY A 171 -4.02 -14.76 -3.13
N VAL A 172 -4.77 -14.59 -4.22
CA VAL A 172 -4.39 -15.07 -5.56
C VAL A 172 -3.09 -14.42 -6.04
N ILE A 173 -2.91 -13.11 -5.87
CA ILE A 173 -1.66 -12.42 -6.23
C ILE A 173 -0.47 -12.98 -5.45
N LEU A 174 -0.64 -13.22 -4.14
CA LEU A 174 0.41 -13.78 -3.31
C LEU A 174 0.77 -15.21 -3.74
N ILE A 175 -0.24 -16.05 -3.99
CA ILE A 175 -0.05 -17.41 -4.50
C ILE A 175 0.64 -17.39 -5.86
N TRP A 176 0.23 -16.51 -6.77
CA TRP A 176 0.85 -16.35 -8.08
C TRP A 176 2.33 -15.95 -7.97
N ASN A 177 2.64 -15.00 -7.08
CA ASN A 177 4.01 -14.58 -6.84
C ASN A 177 4.86 -15.70 -6.21
N CYS A 178 4.27 -16.54 -5.35
CA CYS A 178 4.94 -17.73 -4.81
C CYS A 178 5.14 -18.82 -5.87
N ALA A 179 4.18 -19.01 -6.77
CA ALA A 179 4.26 -20.00 -7.85
C ALA A 179 5.23 -19.59 -8.96
N ASN A 180 5.38 -18.28 -9.20
CA ASN A 180 6.28 -17.70 -10.19
C ASN A 180 7.28 -16.74 -9.52
N PRO A 181 8.23 -17.25 -8.72
CA PRO A 181 9.26 -16.42 -8.12
C PRO A 181 10.07 -15.74 -9.22
N LYS A 182 10.31 -14.43 -9.09
CA LYS A 182 11.21 -13.72 -10.00
C LYS A 182 12.58 -14.41 -9.91
N PRO A 183 13.23 -14.73 -11.04
CA PRO A 183 14.58 -15.29 -11.02
C PRO A 183 15.45 -14.33 -10.23
N GLU A 184 16.12 -14.85 -9.20
CA GLU A 184 17.02 -14.10 -8.34
C GLU A 184 18.01 -13.35 -9.22
N GLN A 185 17.99 -12.01 -9.16
CA GLN A 185 19.06 -11.22 -9.74
C GLN A 185 20.31 -11.59 -8.95
N LYS A 186 21.13 -12.49 -9.51
CA LYS A 186 22.46 -12.79 -8.96
C LYS A 186 23.15 -11.44 -8.73
N PRO A 187 23.76 -11.21 -7.54
CA PRO A 187 24.56 -10.03 -7.33
C PRO A 187 25.55 -9.95 -8.49
N GLU A 188 25.56 -8.80 -9.16
CA GLU A 188 26.45 -8.48 -10.27
C GLU A 188 27.87 -8.91 -9.87
N GLU A 189 28.33 -10.02 -10.45
CA GLU A 189 29.64 -10.58 -10.17
C GLU A 189 30.65 -9.51 -10.56
N SER A 190 31.24 -8.88 -9.55
CA SER A 190 32.22 -7.81 -9.69
C SER A 190 33.22 -8.22 -10.76
N VAL A 191 33.26 -7.45 -11.85
CA VAL A 191 34.18 -7.63 -12.97
C VAL A 191 35.57 -7.96 -12.41
N PRO A 192 36.17 -9.12 -12.74
CA PRO A 192 37.46 -9.50 -12.18
C PRO A 192 38.49 -8.43 -12.53
N GLU A 193 39.21 -7.95 -11.51
CA GLU A 193 40.29 -6.99 -11.68
C GLU A 193 41.24 -7.46 -12.81
N PRO A 194 41.67 -6.55 -13.70
CA PRO A 194 42.65 -6.89 -14.72
C PRO A 194 43.96 -7.31 -14.04
N LYS A 195 44.34 -8.58 -14.22
CA LYS A 195 45.68 -9.07 -13.84
C LYS A 195 46.73 -8.20 -14.52
N ILE A 196 47.38 -7.34 -13.72
CA ILE A 196 48.55 -6.57 -14.14
C ILE A 196 49.63 -7.60 -14.49
N ARG A 197 49.83 -7.83 -15.79
CA ARG A 197 50.92 -8.66 -16.31
C ARG A 197 52.22 -7.92 -16.02
N ASN A 198 52.93 -8.35 -14.98
CA ASN A 198 54.27 -7.87 -14.68
C ASN A 198 55.18 -8.15 -15.88
N ARG A 199 55.63 -7.06 -16.50
CA ARG A 199 56.55 -7.05 -17.64
C ARG A 199 57.98 -7.01 -17.09
N THR A 200 58.46 -8.14 -16.59
CA THR A 200 59.88 -8.36 -16.27
C THR A 200 60.20 -9.85 -16.43
N GLU A 201 60.45 -10.25 -17.68
CA GLU A 201 61.28 -11.40 -18.05
C GLU A 201 61.79 -11.07 -19.47
N LEU A 202 62.98 -10.48 -19.54
CA LEU A 202 63.79 -10.26 -20.75
C LEU A 202 65.25 -10.47 -20.32
#